data_AF-A0AA43S2R5-F1
#
_entry.id   AF-A0AA43S2R5-F1
#
_cell.length_a   1.000
_cell.length_b   1.000
_cell.length_c   1.000
_cell.angle_alpha   90.00
_cell.angle_beta   90.00
_cell.angle_gamma   90.00
#
_symmetry.space_group_name_H-M   'P 1'
#
loop_
_entity.id
_entity.type
_entity.pdbx_description
1 polymer ?
#
loop_
_entity_poly.entity_id
_entity_poly.type
_entity_poly.pdbx_seq_one_letter_code
_entity_poly.pdbx_strand_id
1 'polypeptide(L)'
;MSSEQQQDESVMLSKTPVIPPRQKKRPRKRKFIAGLLAAVIPGAGHLYLGLLRKGISFLFIILLDIAAMLYFSSIGMQINVPLLILLALLIPVVYFYNVFDVLQSADRILRLPEESDPELPITAAKTARSWISEPGISFGLMLLIGGALMFLFRQKPPWLQQFIESYAGAVVAGVLILCALWLGVREIAKSILIRRSDERRPRRVGRYTAAVVLAGVGAFLLLDWLNGTETMLLLLKWWPLIPVLWGVEYLLITLFTRRRGTTTKASRPRMDLRGLLSALMLGSSVFIVAEQEHYLYLWNKVSMNLTVAAVDYGEATGNRYDKAPLIVPVELNTSKITVDGINGDILIHRATVEDIEITATVWVDELEGAQAEAVSEQSFVQVEEGPTIKITPQYQAYGDSGKRQPRIDLDISLPEDRRFNLDVRTMNGGITLQNVEAIEDIALETGNGELILHRILGNIKGKTLNGAVRARTVQGSVELSTGGGSMDAWDITGPLKLSTVVGNISATGSGDEVNLSSKNGNLEVDGARAKLHAESLNGTINIRSEVLGGNWEVYSAVGDINLYLPAAGNYTLNGSSGYGNISTDIAGLVIDKKNVSGEVGTGEFKLNVEGNSSLNVKEY
;
A
#
# COMPACT_ATOMS: atom_id res chain seq x y z
N MET A 1 -110.03 -23.19 -6.78
CA MET A 1 -108.76 -23.20 -7.54
C MET A 1 -108.10 -21.82 -7.47
N SER A 2 -107.78 -21.36 -6.25
CA SER A 2 -107.25 -19.99 -6.02
C SER A 2 -106.36 -19.96 -4.78
N SER A 3 -105.55 -21.00 -4.60
CA SER A 3 -104.63 -21.15 -3.47
C SER A 3 -103.31 -21.83 -3.84
N GLU A 4 -103.07 -22.12 -5.13
CA GLU A 4 -101.80 -22.62 -5.67
C GLU A 4 -101.01 -21.57 -6.46
N GLN A 5 -101.62 -20.41 -6.78
CA GLN A 5 -100.93 -19.32 -7.50
C GLN A 5 -100.24 -18.30 -6.59
N GLN A 6 -100.33 -18.44 -5.27
CA GLN A 6 -99.72 -17.51 -4.30
C GLN A 6 -98.49 -18.08 -3.57
N GLN A 7 -98.10 -19.33 -3.86
CA GLN A 7 -96.88 -19.92 -3.31
C GLN A 7 -95.67 -19.83 -4.26
N ASP A 8 -95.89 -19.59 -5.56
CA ASP A 8 -94.79 -19.46 -6.53
C ASP A 8 -94.20 -18.03 -6.62
N GLU A 9 -94.89 -17.02 -6.11
CA GLU A 9 -94.38 -15.63 -6.10
C GLU A 9 -93.44 -15.33 -4.92
N SER A 10 -93.42 -16.17 -3.88
CA SER A 10 -92.57 -15.97 -2.69
C SER A 10 -91.19 -16.62 -2.77
N VAL A 11 -90.89 -17.38 -3.82
CA VAL A 11 -89.57 -18.01 -4.05
C VAL A 11 -88.72 -17.22 -5.07
N MET A 12 -89.26 -16.17 -5.68
CA MET A 12 -88.57 -15.32 -6.67
C MET A 12 -87.92 -14.06 -6.09
N LEU A 13 -87.83 -13.90 -4.77
CA LEU A 13 -87.21 -12.76 -4.10
C LEU A 13 -86.17 -13.21 -3.05
N SER A 14 -84.96 -13.59 -3.50
CA SER A 14 -83.69 -13.42 -2.74
C SER A 14 -82.48 -14.12 -3.37
N LYS A 15 -82.31 -14.08 -4.70
CA LYS A 15 -80.97 -14.25 -5.29
C LYS A 15 -80.47 -12.88 -5.72
N THR A 16 -80.03 -12.07 -4.76
CA THR A 16 -79.06 -11.01 -5.07
C THR A 16 -77.89 -11.68 -5.79
N PRO A 17 -77.54 -11.26 -7.02
CA PRO A 17 -76.37 -11.81 -7.68
C PRO A 17 -75.18 -11.49 -6.80
N VAL A 18 -74.50 -12.53 -6.31
CA VAL A 18 -73.18 -12.37 -5.70
C VAL A 18 -72.28 -11.84 -6.82
N ILE A 19 -72.11 -10.52 -6.87
CA ILE A 19 -71.18 -9.89 -7.79
C ILE A 19 -69.80 -10.43 -7.38
N PRO A 20 -69.12 -11.24 -8.21
CA PRO A 20 -67.77 -11.66 -7.88
C PRO A 20 -66.92 -10.40 -7.72
N PRO A 21 -66.04 -10.31 -6.71
CA PRO A 21 -65.24 -9.11 -6.51
C PRO A 21 -64.53 -8.78 -7.82
N ARG A 22 -64.77 -7.57 -8.35
CA ARG A 22 -64.12 -7.07 -9.58
C ARG A 22 -62.62 -7.32 -9.43
N GLN A 23 -62.09 -8.29 -10.18
CA GLN A 23 -60.66 -8.53 -10.24
C GLN A 23 -60.01 -7.28 -10.83
N LYS A 24 -59.37 -6.47 -9.98
CA LYS A 24 -58.54 -5.36 -10.43
C LYS A 24 -57.42 -5.96 -11.28
N LYS A 25 -57.56 -5.89 -12.62
CA LYS A 25 -56.46 -6.20 -13.55
C LYS A 25 -55.26 -5.34 -13.14
N ARG A 26 -54.18 -5.97 -12.68
CA ARG A 26 -52.96 -5.24 -12.35
C ARG A 26 -52.40 -4.61 -13.63
N PRO A 27 -51.87 -3.38 -13.58
CA PRO A 27 -51.28 -2.74 -14.75
C PRO A 27 -50.16 -3.62 -15.30
N ARG A 28 -50.14 -3.82 -16.63
CA ARG A 28 -49.08 -4.57 -17.33
C ARG A 28 -47.74 -3.88 -17.11
N LYS A 29 -46.93 -4.43 -16.20
CA LYS A 29 -45.56 -3.93 -15.94
C LYS A 29 -44.69 -4.21 -17.15
N ARG A 30 -43.84 -3.25 -17.55
CA ARG A 30 -42.95 -3.42 -18.70
C ARG A 30 -41.49 -3.59 -18.25
N LYS A 31 -40.79 -4.56 -18.85
CA LYS A 31 -39.36 -4.82 -18.58
C LYS A 31 -38.50 -3.57 -18.84
N PHE A 32 -38.77 -2.86 -19.93
CA PHE A 32 -38.05 -1.64 -20.30
C PHE A 32 -38.20 -0.54 -19.25
N ILE A 33 -39.43 -0.30 -18.76
CA ILE A 33 -39.70 0.71 -17.73
C ILE A 33 -39.02 0.34 -16.40
N ALA A 34 -39.06 -0.94 -16.02
CA ALA A 34 -38.36 -1.41 -14.83
C ALA A 34 -36.85 -1.18 -14.93
N GLY A 35 -36.24 -1.50 -16.08
CA GLY A 35 -34.82 -1.26 -16.34
C GLY A 35 -34.45 0.23 -16.35
N LEU A 36 -35.26 1.07 -17.00
CA LEU A 36 -35.07 2.52 -17.03
C LEU A 36 -35.11 3.11 -15.61
N LEU A 37 -36.11 2.75 -14.81
CA LEU A 37 -36.22 3.21 -13.42
C LEU A 37 -35.04 2.76 -12.57
N ALA A 38 -34.54 1.54 -12.78
CA ALA A 38 -33.35 1.04 -12.09
C ALA A 38 -32.07 1.81 -12.44
N ALA A 39 -31.98 2.35 -13.66
CA ALA A 39 -30.87 3.19 -14.09
C ALA A 39 -30.99 4.61 -13.50
N VAL A 40 -32.17 5.23 -13.51
CA VAL A 40 -32.26 6.61 -12.99
C VAL A 40 -32.04 6.64 -11.47
N ILE A 41 -32.69 5.74 -10.72
CA ILE A 41 -32.58 5.68 -9.27
C ILE A 41 -32.36 4.24 -8.85
N PRO A 42 -31.23 3.94 -8.17
CA PRO A 42 -30.99 2.60 -7.64
C PRO A 42 -32.14 2.11 -6.76
N GLY A 43 -32.60 0.88 -7.00
CA GLY A 43 -33.73 0.28 -6.28
C GLY A 43 -35.12 0.65 -6.80
N ALA A 44 -35.30 1.75 -7.56
CA ALA A 44 -36.62 2.16 -8.05
C ALA A 44 -37.26 1.15 -9.02
N GLY A 45 -36.44 0.45 -9.81
CA GLY A 45 -36.90 -0.64 -10.68
C GLY A 45 -37.50 -1.81 -9.92
N HIS A 46 -36.94 -2.19 -8.76
CA HIS A 46 -37.52 -3.22 -7.88
C HIS A 46 -38.83 -2.75 -7.24
N LEU A 47 -38.90 -1.48 -6.82
CA LEU A 47 -40.12 -0.89 -6.29
C LEU A 47 -41.26 -0.93 -7.32
N TYR A 48 -40.97 -0.59 -8.58
CA TYR A 48 -41.91 -0.71 -9.69
C TYR A 48 -42.41 -2.15 -9.89
N LEU A 49 -41.53 -3.13 -9.76
CA LEU A 49 -41.88 -4.55 -9.82
C LEU A 49 -42.65 -5.04 -8.58
N GLY A 50 -42.77 -4.25 -7.52
CA GLY A 50 -43.43 -4.60 -6.26
C GLY A 50 -42.52 -5.33 -5.27
N LEU A 51 -41.21 -5.35 -5.53
CA LEU A 51 -40.18 -5.96 -4.69
C LEU A 51 -39.64 -4.93 -3.69
N LEU A 52 -40.50 -4.52 -2.74
CA LEU A 52 -40.21 -3.45 -1.77
C LEU A 52 -38.90 -3.68 -1.01
N ARG A 53 -38.70 -4.88 -0.47
CA ARG A 53 -37.50 -5.24 0.28
C ARG A 53 -36.23 -5.00 -0.54
N LYS A 54 -36.18 -5.54 -1.75
CA LYS A 54 -35.00 -5.41 -2.61
C LYS A 54 -34.74 -3.96 -3.01
N GLY A 55 -35.79 -3.24 -3.41
CA GLY A 55 -35.67 -1.84 -3.82
C GLY A 55 -35.14 -0.95 -2.71
N ILE A 56 -35.71 -1.07 -1.50
CA ILE A 56 -35.26 -0.32 -0.34
C ILE A 56 -33.85 -0.73 0.07
N SER A 57 -33.50 -2.03 0.05
CA SER A 57 -32.13 -2.48 0.36
C SER A 57 -31.07 -1.87 -0.56
N PHE A 58 -31.30 -1.82 -1.87
CA PHE A 58 -30.33 -1.23 -2.81
C PHE A 58 -30.16 0.27 -2.60
N LEU A 59 -31.27 0.99 -2.42
CA LEU A 59 -31.24 2.42 -2.12
C LEU A 59 -30.50 2.67 -0.81
N PHE A 60 -30.76 1.84 0.21
CA PHE A 60 -30.15 1.97 1.52
C PHE A 60 -28.64 1.70 1.52
N ILE A 61 -28.18 0.66 0.81
CA ILE A 61 -26.75 0.34 0.69
C ILE A 61 -25.98 1.52 0.08
N ILE A 62 -26.48 2.09 -1.01
CA ILE A 62 -25.80 3.22 -1.68
C ILE A 62 -25.81 4.46 -0.79
N LEU A 63 -26.91 4.72 -0.09
CA LEU A 63 -27.00 5.88 0.80
C LEU A 63 -26.05 5.74 2.01
N LEU A 64 -25.95 4.54 2.57
CA LEU A 64 -24.99 4.23 3.64
C LEU A 64 -23.55 4.36 3.15
N ASP A 65 -23.27 3.89 1.93
CA ASP A 65 -21.97 3.99 1.28
C ASP A 65 -21.54 5.46 1.13
N ILE A 66 -22.38 6.29 0.51
CA ILE A 66 -22.13 7.73 0.38
C ILE A 66 -21.93 8.39 1.75
N ALA A 67 -22.73 8.03 2.76
CA ALA A 67 -22.57 8.55 4.11
C ALA A 67 -21.22 8.17 4.73
N ALA A 68 -20.78 6.92 4.54
CA ALA A 68 -19.47 6.45 4.97
C ALA A 68 -18.34 7.18 4.21
N MET A 69 -18.46 7.36 2.89
CA MET A 69 -17.49 8.13 2.09
C MET A 69 -17.28 9.54 2.64
N LEU A 70 -18.39 10.25 2.88
CA LEU A 70 -18.37 11.62 3.39
C LEU A 70 -17.82 11.70 4.81
N TYR A 71 -18.04 10.67 5.62
CA TYR A 71 -17.46 10.58 6.96
C TYR A 71 -15.94 10.43 6.91
N PHE A 72 -15.45 9.39 6.21
CA PHE A 72 -14.02 9.10 6.10
C PHE A 72 -13.24 10.16 5.33
N SER A 73 -13.89 10.88 4.40
CA SER A 73 -13.27 12.01 3.67
C SER A 73 -13.19 13.28 4.52
N SER A 74 -14.06 13.46 5.51
CA SER A 74 -14.20 14.74 6.22
C SER A 74 -13.41 14.81 7.52
N ILE A 75 -13.07 13.68 8.12
CA ILE A 75 -12.32 13.64 9.36
C ILE A 75 -10.86 13.56 8.97
N GLY A 76 -10.08 14.59 9.30
CA GLY A 76 -8.64 14.70 9.03
C GLY A 76 -7.76 13.67 9.76
N MET A 77 -8.30 12.49 10.08
CA MET A 77 -7.49 11.28 10.24
C MET A 77 -6.70 11.09 8.96
N GLN A 78 -5.47 10.56 9.05
CA GLN A 78 -4.66 10.19 7.89
C GLN A 78 -5.56 9.55 6.83
N ILE A 79 -5.78 10.28 5.72
CA ILE A 79 -6.84 9.94 4.76
C ILE A 79 -6.59 8.53 4.29
N ASN A 80 -7.48 7.59 4.59
CA ASN A 80 -7.36 6.22 4.09
C ASN A 80 -7.76 6.20 2.61
N VAL A 81 -6.84 6.66 1.75
CA VAL A 81 -7.05 6.82 0.31
C VAL A 81 -7.50 5.50 -0.31
N PRO A 82 -6.90 4.32 -0.01
CA PRO A 82 -7.40 3.05 -0.52
C PRO A 82 -8.84 2.73 -0.08
N LEU A 83 -9.21 3.01 1.17
CA LEU A 83 -10.59 2.83 1.65
C LEU A 83 -11.56 3.71 0.86
N LEU A 84 -11.23 4.98 0.63
CA LEU A 84 -12.07 5.88 -0.16
C LEU A 84 -12.21 5.43 -1.62
N ILE A 85 -11.13 4.94 -2.24
CA ILE A 85 -11.17 4.37 -3.59
C ILE A 85 -12.06 3.13 -3.64
N LEU A 86 -11.91 2.22 -2.68
CA LEU A 86 -12.71 1.00 -2.59
C LEU A 86 -14.21 1.33 -2.47
N LEU A 87 -14.51 2.32 -1.63
CA LEU A 87 -15.86 2.79 -1.38
C LEU A 87 -16.43 3.49 -2.62
N ALA A 88 -15.65 4.36 -3.28
CA ALA A 88 -16.04 4.97 -4.55
C ALA A 88 -16.31 3.94 -5.66
N LEU A 89 -15.53 2.84 -5.72
CA LEU A 89 -15.73 1.74 -6.65
C LEU A 89 -16.96 0.88 -6.31
N LEU A 90 -17.39 0.85 -5.04
CA LEU A 90 -18.57 0.10 -4.62
C LEU A 90 -19.84 0.64 -5.28
N ILE A 91 -19.95 1.96 -5.43
CA ILE A 91 -21.11 2.64 -6.05
C ILE A 91 -21.42 2.09 -7.46
N PRO A 92 -20.50 2.16 -8.45
CA PRO A 92 -20.78 1.65 -9.79
C PRO A 92 -21.03 0.14 -9.79
N VAL A 93 -20.32 -0.64 -8.96
CA VAL A 93 -20.52 -2.09 -8.86
C VAL A 93 -21.93 -2.44 -8.38
N VAL A 94 -22.38 -1.82 -7.29
CA VAL A 94 -23.74 -2.01 -6.75
C VAL A 94 -24.78 -1.52 -7.73
N TYR A 95 -24.51 -0.40 -8.42
CA TYR A 95 -25.40 0.15 -9.43
C TYR A 95 -25.61 -0.79 -10.62
N PHE A 96 -24.53 -1.33 -11.21
CA PHE A 96 -24.63 -2.31 -12.30
C PHE A 96 -25.35 -3.57 -11.87
N TYR A 97 -25.05 -4.07 -10.67
CA TYR A 97 -25.73 -5.24 -10.12
C TYR A 97 -27.22 -4.97 -9.90
N ASN A 98 -27.60 -3.78 -9.43
CA ASN A 98 -28.99 -3.37 -9.28
C ASN A 98 -29.73 -3.41 -10.64
N VAL A 99 -29.18 -2.80 -11.70
CA VAL A 99 -29.80 -2.81 -13.03
C VAL A 99 -29.97 -4.24 -13.54
N PHE A 100 -28.93 -5.06 -13.40
CA PHE A 100 -28.97 -6.46 -13.80
C PHE A 100 -30.01 -7.28 -13.03
N ASP A 101 -30.07 -7.15 -11.70
CA ASP A 101 -31.05 -7.87 -10.86
C ASP A 101 -32.49 -7.41 -11.15
N VAL A 102 -32.73 -6.14 -11.48
CA VAL A 102 -34.05 -5.68 -11.93
C VAL A 102 -34.44 -6.33 -13.25
N LEU A 103 -33.56 -6.37 -14.24
CA LEU A 103 -33.86 -6.96 -15.54
C LEU A 103 -34.15 -8.47 -15.43
N GLN A 104 -33.41 -9.18 -14.57
CA GLN A 104 -33.70 -10.59 -14.27
C GLN A 104 -35.00 -10.77 -13.50
N SER A 105 -35.24 -9.94 -12.48
CA SER A 105 -36.46 -10.00 -11.67
C SER A 105 -37.70 -9.67 -12.52
N ALA A 106 -37.59 -8.72 -13.45
CA ALA A 106 -38.64 -8.36 -14.38
C ALA A 106 -38.99 -9.54 -15.30
N ASP A 107 -37.98 -10.16 -15.93
CA ASP A 107 -38.18 -11.33 -16.79
C ASP A 107 -38.81 -12.49 -16.03
N ARG A 108 -38.36 -12.73 -14.79
CA ARG A 108 -38.94 -13.77 -13.94
C ARG A 108 -40.40 -13.52 -13.59
N ILE A 109 -40.77 -12.28 -13.26
CA ILE A 109 -42.15 -11.90 -12.90
C ILE A 109 -43.05 -11.92 -14.14
N LEU A 110 -42.54 -11.49 -15.30
CA LEU A 110 -43.27 -11.49 -16.57
C LEU A 110 -43.54 -12.90 -17.10
N ARG A 111 -42.73 -13.89 -16.73
CA ARG A 111 -42.91 -15.31 -17.11
C ARG A 111 -43.87 -16.07 -16.20
N LEU A 112 -44.30 -15.50 -15.08
CA LEU A 112 -45.31 -16.14 -14.22
C LEU A 112 -46.66 -16.12 -14.94
N PRO A 113 -47.40 -17.25 -14.99
CA PRO A 113 -48.76 -17.29 -15.54
C PRO A 113 -49.63 -16.23 -14.87
N GLU A 114 -50.42 -15.52 -15.67
CA GLU A 114 -51.36 -14.53 -15.16
C GLU A 114 -52.34 -15.24 -14.23
N GLU A 115 -52.58 -14.70 -13.02
CA GLU A 115 -53.42 -15.27 -11.95
C GLU A 115 -54.89 -15.52 -12.38
N SER A 116 -55.23 -15.18 -13.63
CA SER A 116 -56.52 -15.34 -14.29
C SER A 116 -56.70 -16.67 -15.04
N ASP A 117 -55.73 -17.59 -15.00
CA ASP A 117 -55.90 -18.90 -15.65
C ASP A 117 -56.79 -19.83 -14.78
N PRO A 118 -58.00 -20.21 -15.24
CA PRO A 118 -58.97 -20.95 -14.42
C PRO A 118 -58.51 -22.36 -13.99
N GLU A 119 -57.47 -22.89 -14.63
CA GLU A 119 -56.97 -24.26 -14.44
C GLU A 119 -55.83 -24.38 -13.42
N LEU A 120 -55.37 -23.27 -12.81
CA LEU A 120 -54.24 -23.30 -11.88
C LEU A 120 -54.65 -23.81 -10.48
N PRO A 121 -53.95 -24.82 -9.93
CA PRO A 121 -54.24 -25.31 -8.58
C PRO A 121 -53.98 -24.20 -7.54
N ILE A 122 -54.89 -24.08 -6.55
CA ILE A 122 -54.87 -23.06 -5.49
C ILE A 122 -53.52 -23.00 -4.73
N THR A 123 -52.78 -24.12 -4.70
CA THR A 123 -51.43 -24.22 -4.13
C THR A 123 -50.38 -23.45 -4.94
N ALA A 124 -50.46 -23.42 -6.27
CA ALA A 124 -49.57 -22.65 -7.14
C ALA A 124 -49.79 -21.14 -6.96
N ALA A 125 -51.05 -20.70 -6.85
CA ALA A 125 -51.41 -19.30 -6.60
C ALA A 125 -50.93 -18.81 -5.21
N LYS A 126 -51.06 -19.63 -4.15
CA LYS A 126 -50.48 -19.33 -2.82
C LYS A 126 -48.96 -19.22 -2.85
N THR A 127 -48.30 -20.06 -3.65
CA THR A 127 -46.84 -20.04 -3.80
C THR A 127 -46.38 -18.78 -4.54
N ALA A 128 -47.11 -18.31 -5.56
CA ALA A 128 -46.85 -17.03 -6.20
C ALA A 128 -47.04 -15.84 -5.24
N ARG A 129 -48.00 -15.93 -4.30
CA ARG A 129 -48.28 -14.91 -3.29
C ARG A 129 -47.19 -14.77 -2.22
N SER A 130 -46.60 -15.87 -1.75
CA SER A 130 -45.49 -15.83 -0.77
C SER A 130 -44.17 -15.31 -1.35
N TRP A 131 -44.03 -15.30 -2.67
CA TRP A 131 -42.84 -14.84 -3.38
C TRP A 131 -42.78 -13.32 -3.58
N ILE A 132 -43.92 -12.64 -3.52
CA ILE A 132 -44.00 -11.17 -3.48
C ILE A 132 -43.74 -10.77 -2.03
N SER A 133 -42.45 -10.60 -1.72
CA SER A 133 -41.86 -10.56 -0.38
C SER A 133 -42.62 -9.71 0.65
N GLU A 134 -43.04 -10.33 1.75
CA GLU A 134 -43.35 -9.63 3.00
C GLU A 134 -42.04 -9.21 3.73
N PRO A 135 -41.99 -8.02 4.34
CA PRO A 135 -40.85 -7.59 5.14
C PRO A 135 -40.76 -8.42 6.44
N GLY A 136 -39.88 -9.42 6.47
CA GLY A 136 -39.56 -10.15 7.70
C GLY A 136 -38.63 -9.37 8.65
N ILE A 137 -38.44 -9.85 9.89
CA ILE A 137 -37.64 -9.21 10.96
C ILE A 137 -36.26 -8.74 10.48
N SER A 138 -35.59 -9.52 9.63
CA SER A 138 -34.28 -9.14 9.04
C SER A 138 -34.29 -7.81 8.27
N PHE A 139 -35.42 -7.44 7.67
CA PHE A 139 -35.56 -6.17 6.96
C PHE A 139 -35.67 -4.99 7.93
N GLY A 140 -36.40 -5.16 9.04
CA GLY A 140 -36.45 -4.15 10.10
C GLY A 140 -35.08 -3.95 10.77
N LEU A 141 -34.36 -5.04 11.05
CA LEU A 141 -33.01 -4.97 11.62
C LEU A 141 -32.04 -4.23 10.70
N MET A 142 -32.10 -4.48 9.38
CA MET A 142 -31.28 -3.80 8.38
C MET A 142 -31.51 -2.28 8.40
N LEU A 143 -32.79 -1.85 8.45
CA LEU A 143 -33.13 -0.43 8.51
C LEU A 143 -32.69 0.21 9.83
N LEU A 144 -32.82 -0.50 10.95
CA LEU A 144 -32.41 0.00 12.26
C LEU A 144 -30.90 0.17 12.34
N ILE A 145 -30.13 -0.89 12.05
CA ILE A 145 -28.66 -0.87 12.13
C ILE A 145 -28.10 0.12 11.12
N GLY A 146 -28.57 0.04 9.87
CA GLY A 146 -28.12 0.92 8.81
C GLY A 146 -28.46 2.39 9.09
N GLY A 147 -29.68 2.66 9.58
CA GLY A 147 -30.11 4.02 9.91
C GLY A 147 -29.33 4.60 11.08
N ALA A 148 -29.04 3.78 12.09
CA ALA A 148 -28.17 4.16 13.20
C ALA A 148 -26.74 4.49 12.73
N LEU A 149 -26.16 3.68 11.84
CA LEU A 149 -24.83 3.96 11.26
C LEU A 149 -24.82 5.27 10.47
N MET A 150 -25.81 5.50 9.62
CA MET A 150 -25.93 6.76 8.89
C MET A 150 -26.05 7.96 9.84
N PHE A 151 -26.83 7.83 10.91
CA PHE A 151 -26.97 8.88 11.92
C PHE A 151 -25.63 9.16 12.61
N LEU A 152 -24.89 8.12 12.99
CA LEU A 152 -23.57 8.22 13.60
C LEU A 152 -22.55 8.90 12.67
N PHE A 153 -22.49 8.47 11.41
CA PHE A 153 -21.62 9.09 10.40
C PHE A 153 -21.96 10.55 10.13
N ARG A 154 -23.24 10.92 10.22
CA ARG A 154 -23.65 12.32 10.05
C ARG A 154 -23.33 13.18 11.26
N GLN A 155 -23.58 12.68 12.47
CA GLN A 155 -23.36 13.43 13.71
C GLN A 155 -21.89 13.54 14.11
N LYS A 156 -21.04 12.60 13.67
CA LYS A 156 -19.60 12.56 13.93
C LYS A 156 -19.26 12.74 15.43
N PRO A 157 -19.82 11.92 16.33
CA PRO A 157 -19.51 12.07 17.74
C PRO A 157 -18.02 11.73 18.01
N PRO A 158 -17.32 12.44 18.91
CA PRO A 158 -15.87 12.25 19.13
C PRO A 158 -15.47 10.81 19.50
N TRP A 159 -16.30 10.14 20.31
CA TRP A 159 -16.04 8.75 20.72
C TRP A 159 -15.99 7.78 19.54
N LEU A 160 -16.73 8.06 18.45
CA LEU A 160 -16.77 7.20 17.27
C LEU A 160 -15.45 7.25 16.52
N GLN A 161 -14.83 8.43 16.46
CA GLN A 161 -13.51 8.60 15.85
C GLN A 161 -12.47 7.78 16.62
N GLN A 162 -12.37 7.99 17.94
CA GLN A 162 -11.43 7.25 18.78
C GLN A 162 -11.65 5.73 18.70
N PHE A 163 -12.92 5.30 18.64
CA PHE A 163 -13.26 3.90 18.47
C PHE A 163 -12.77 3.34 17.14
N ILE A 164 -12.95 4.08 16.04
CA ILE A 164 -12.50 3.65 14.71
C ILE A 164 -10.96 3.59 14.67
N GLU A 165 -10.26 4.60 15.15
CA GLU A 165 -8.80 4.63 15.20
C GLU A 165 -8.23 3.46 16.02
N SER A 166 -8.82 3.18 17.19
CA SER A 166 -8.27 2.19 18.12
C SER A 166 -8.74 0.76 17.86
N TYR A 167 -9.94 0.56 17.31
CA TYR A 167 -10.59 -0.76 17.28
C TYR A 167 -11.10 -1.20 15.91
N ALA A 168 -11.00 -0.38 14.85
CA ALA A 168 -11.50 -0.79 13.53
C ALA A 168 -10.87 -2.12 13.05
N GLY A 169 -9.56 -2.28 13.21
CA GLY A 169 -8.84 -3.51 12.85
C GLY A 169 -9.40 -4.74 13.59
N ALA A 170 -9.55 -4.65 14.92
CA ALA A 170 -10.11 -5.73 15.74
C ALA A 170 -11.57 -6.07 15.39
N VAL A 171 -12.40 -5.06 15.14
CA VAL A 171 -13.81 -5.25 14.76
C VAL A 171 -13.91 -5.97 13.42
N VAL A 172 -13.15 -5.52 12.41
CA VAL A 172 -13.13 -6.15 11.09
C VAL A 172 -12.61 -7.59 11.19
N ALA A 173 -11.52 -7.81 11.93
CA ALA A 173 -10.98 -9.14 12.18
C ALA A 173 -12.01 -10.08 12.82
N GLY A 174 -12.70 -9.62 13.86
CA GLY A 174 -13.76 -10.36 14.55
C GLY A 174 -14.91 -10.71 13.61
N VAL A 175 -15.36 -9.76 12.78
CA VAL A 175 -16.42 -9.99 11.78
C VAL A 175 -15.98 -11.04 10.75
N LEU A 176 -14.75 -10.97 10.24
CA LEU A 176 -14.21 -11.95 9.29
C LEU A 176 -14.18 -13.36 9.88
N ILE A 177 -13.69 -13.50 11.11
CA ILE A 177 -13.60 -14.78 11.81
C ILE A 177 -15.00 -15.33 12.09
N LEU A 178 -15.94 -14.50 12.55
CA LEU A 178 -17.34 -14.92 12.78
C LEU A 178 -18.02 -15.36 11.48
N CYS A 179 -17.82 -14.63 10.38
CA CYS A 179 -18.32 -15.02 9.06
C CYS A 179 -17.69 -16.34 8.60
N ALA A 180 -16.39 -16.52 8.78
CA ALA A 180 -15.69 -17.76 8.45
C ALA A 180 -16.23 -18.96 9.25
N LEU A 181 -16.39 -18.81 10.56
CA LEU A 181 -16.97 -19.82 11.45
C LEU A 181 -18.41 -20.14 11.04
N TRP A 182 -19.23 -19.12 10.78
CA TRP A 182 -20.61 -19.32 10.35
C TRP A 182 -20.69 -20.08 9.01
N LEU A 183 -19.85 -19.73 8.04
CA LEU A 183 -19.77 -20.44 6.75
C LEU A 183 -19.32 -21.89 6.94
N GLY A 184 -18.30 -22.12 7.76
CA GLY A 184 -17.79 -23.46 8.09
C GLY A 184 -18.84 -24.33 8.79
N VAL A 185 -19.44 -23.84 9.87
CA VAL A 185 -20.49 -24.54 10.64
C VAL A 185 -21.71 -24.81 9.76
N ARG A 186 -22.12 -23.84 8.94
CA ARG A 186 -23.26 -24.00 8.02
C ARG A 186 -23.00 -25.11 7.00
N GLU A 187 -21.78 -25.22 6.47
CA GLU A 187 -21.45 -26.27 5.50
C GLU A 187 -21.32 -27.65 6.19
N ILE A 188 -20.76 -27.71 7.39
CA ILE A 188 -20.73 -28.92 8.23
C ILE A 188 -22.16 -29.39 8.55
N ALA A 189 -23.02 -28.49 9.04
CA ALA A 189 -24.41 -28.80 9.37
C ALA A 189 -25.18 -29.32 8.14
N LYS A 190 -25.01 -28.69 6.97
CA LYS A 190 -25.57 -29.21 5.71
C LYS A 190 -25.03 -30.60 5.36
N SER A 191 -23.73 -30.82 5.54
CA SER A 191 -23.11 -32.12 5.25
C SER A 191 -23.66 -33.24 6.14
N ILE A 192 -24.03 -32.91 7.38
CA ILE A 192 -24.64 -33.81 8.36
C ILE A 192 -26.14 -34.00 8.07
N LEU A 193 -26.88 -32.94 7.73
CA LEU A 193 -28.31 -33.03 7.41
C LEU A 193 -28.56 -33.89 6.17
N ILE A 194 -27.73 -33.69 5.14
CA ILE A 194 -27.76 -34.49 3.90
C ILE A 194 -27.41 -35.97 4.19
N ARG A 195 -26.71 -36.26 5.29
CA ARG A 195 -26.45 -37.65 5.72
C ARG A 195 -27.73 -38.39 6.16
N ARG A 196 -28.82 -37.67 6.49
CA ARG A 196 -30.11 -38.24 6.92
C ARG A 196 -31.16 -38.33 5.80
N SER A 197 -31.01 -37.57 4.71
CA SER A 197 -31.91 -37.61 3.56
C SER A 197 -31.29 -38.41 2.42
N ASP A 198 -32.01 -39.34 1.81
CA ASP A 198 -31.54 -40.16 0.68
C ASP A 198 -31.26 -39.36 -0.63
N GLU A 199 -31.43 -38.03 -0.61
CA GLU A 199 -31.12 -37.13 -1.72
C GLU A 199 -29.61 -36.84 -1.83
N ARG A 200 -28.96 -37.44 -2.83
CA ARG A 200 -27.55 -37.17 -3.18
C ARG A 200 -27.40 -35.86 -3.94
N ARG A 201 -27.25 -34.72 -3.25
CA ARG A 201 -26.80 -33.46 -3.88
C ARG A 201 -25.27 -33.41 -4.02
N PRO A 202 -24.72 -32.92 -5.15
CA PRO A 202 -23.28 -32.81 -5.34
C PRO A 202 -22.67 -31.85 -4.32
N ARG A 203 -21.62 -32.30 -3.60
CA ARG A 203 -20.82 -31.45 -2.72
C ARG A 203 -20.08 -30.41 -3.56
N ARG A 204 -20.03 -29.19 -3.04
CA ARG A 204 -19.43 -28.03 -3.69
C ARG A 204 -18.05 -27.78 -3.09
N VAL A 205 -17.01 -27.87 -3.92
CA VAL A 205 -15.61 -27.68 -3.50
C VAL A 205 -15.25 -26.21 -3.59
N GLY A 206 -14.69 -25.63 -2.54
CA GLY A 206 -14.31 -24.20 -2.49
C GLY A 206 -14.88 -23.45 -1.30
N ARG A 207 -15.78 -24.07 -0.52
CA ARG A 207 -16.46 -23.39 0.59
C ARG A 207 -15.66 -23.47 1.88
N TYR A 208 -15.01 -24.62 2.12
CA TYR A 208 -14.13 -24.77 3.27
C TYR A 208 -12.88 -23.92 3.09
N THR A 209 -12.29 -23.93 1.89
CA THR A 209 -11.19 -23.03 1.55
C THR A 209 -11.57 -21.55 1.67
N ALA A 210 -12.74 -21.13 1.18
CA ALA A 210 -13.21 -19.76 1.40
C ALA A 210 -13.31 -19.38 2.89
N ALA A 211 -13.81 -20.29 3.74
CA ALA A 211 -13.88 -20.06 5.19
C ALA A 211 -12.47 -19.99 5.82
N VAL A 212 -11.55 -20.87 5.41
CA VAL A 212 -10.15 -20.85 5.89
C VAL A 212 -9.44 -19.56 5.48
N VAL A 213 -9.63 -19.08 4.25
CA VAL A 213 -9.05 -17.81 3.78
C VAL A 213 -9.56 -16.65 4.63
N LEU A 214 -10.87 -16.54 4.86
CA LEU A 214 -11.43 -15.46 5.69
C LEU A 214 -10.96 -15.53 7.14
N ALA A 215 -10.88 -16.74 7.72
CA ALA A 215 -10.35 -16.93 9.06
C ALA A 215 -8.87 -16.57 9.16
N GLY A 216 -8.06 -16.92 8.15
CA GLY A 216 -6.64 -16.59 8.09
C GLY A 216 -6.40 -15.09 7.99
N VAL A 217 -7.08 -14.40 7.07
CA VAL A 217 -6.99 -12.93 6.93
C VAL A 217 -7.45 -12.24 8.22
N GLY A 218 -8.55 -12.70 8.82
CA GLY A 218 -9.02 -12.16 10.09
C GLY A 218 -8.06 -12.41 11.25
N ALA A 219 -7.41 -13.57 11.31
CA ALA A 219 -6.44 -13.89 12.35
C ALA A 219 -5.16 -13.05 12.23
N PHE A 220 -4.62 -12.88 11.01
CA PHE A 220 -3.47 -12.01 10.80
C PHE A 220 -3.77 -10.55 11.15
N LEU A 221 -4.93 -10.04 10.72
CA LEU A 221 -5.36 -8.69 11.08
C LEU A 221 -5.51 -8.51 12.60
N LEU A 222 -5.99 -9.54 13.31
CA LEU A 222 -6.09 -9.51 14.77
C LEU A 222 -4.72 -9.55 15.46
N LEU A 223 -3.78 -10.35 14.93
CA LEU A 223 -2.41 -10.44 15.44
C LEU A 223 -1.67 -9.11 15.28
N ASP A 224 -1.82 -8.45 14.14
CA ASP A 224 -1.21 -7.14 13.89
C ASP A 224 -1.78 -6.09 14.82
N TRP A 225 -3.10 -6.11 15.03
CA TRP A 225 -3.73 -5.23 16.01
C TRP A 225 -3.27 -5.48 17.46
N LEU A 226 -3.05 -6.73 17.85
CA LEU A 226 -2.62 -7.09 19.21
C LEU A 226 -1.14 -6.81 19.48
N ASN A 227 -0.27 -7.10 18.52
CA ASN A 227 1.18 -7.12 18.72
C ASN A 227 1.92 -5.96 18.06
N GLY A 228 1.24 -5.13 17.26
CA GLY A 228 1.88 -4.06 16.47
C GLY A 228 2.85 -4.60 15.42
N THR A 229 2.64 -5.82 14.94
CA THR A 229 3.48 -6.49 13.94
C THR A 229 2.97 -6.26 12.52
N GLU A 230 3.79 -6.51 11.50
CA GLU A 230 3.41 -6.49 10.08
C GLU A 230 3.15 -7.92 9.53
N THR A 231 2.42 -8.75 10.27
CA THR A 231 2.19 -10.16 9.88
C THR A 231 1.29 -10.30 8.67
N MET A 232 0.42 -9.33 8.40
CA MET A 232 -0.44 -9.31 7.22
C MET A 232 0.39 -9.39 5.93
N LEU A 233 1.58 -8.78 5.88
CA LEU A 233 2.51 -8.84 4.72
C LEU A 233 2.94 -10.27 4.37
N LEU A 234 2.88 -11.22 5.32
CA LEU A 234 3.15 -12.63 5.02
C LEU A 234 2.17 -13.21 4.01
N LEU A 235 0.95 -12.66 3.89
CA LEU A 235 -0.02 -13.08 2.87
C LEU A 235 0.52 -12.90 1.45
N LEU A 236 1.34 -11.87 1.17
CA LEU A 236 1.97 -11.67 -0.13
C LEU A 236 3.00 -12.77 -0.47
N LYS A 237 3.63 -13.36 0.54
CA LYS A 237 4.54 -14.49 0.35
C LYS A 237 3.81 -15.82 0.25
N TRP A 238 2.72 -15.98 1.01
CA TRP A 238 2.03 -17.26 1.21
C TRP A 238 0.71 -17.42 0.43
N TRP A 239 0.30 -16.45 -0.40
CA TRP A 239 -0.89 -16.59 -1.26
C TRP A 239 -0.89 -17.85 -2.15
N PRO A 240 0.26 -18.42 -2.61
CA PRO A 240 0.27 -19.68 -3.36
C PRO A 240 -0.29 -20.88 -2.56
N LEU A 241 -0.45 -20.75 -1.24
CA LEU A 241 -1.09 -21.77 -0.41
C LEU A 241 -2.59 -21.91 -0.70
N ILE A 242 -3.26 -20.85 -1.18
CA ILE A 242 -4.71 -20.85 -1.47
C ILE A 242 -5.08 -21.93 -2.52
N PRO A 243 -4.46 -21.99 -3.71
CA PRO A 243 -4.75 -23.05 -4.68
C PRO A 243 -4.36 -24.45 -4.17
N VAL A 244 -3.32 -24.57 -3.33
CA VAL A 244 -2.94 -25.84 -2.70
C VAL A 244 -4.04 -26.33 -1.76
N LEU A 245 -4.54 -25.47 -0.87
CA LEU A 245 -5.66 -25.79 0.02
C LEU A 245 -6.92 -26.16 -0.78
N TRP A 246 -7.16 -25.48 -1.90
CA TRP A 246 -8.31 -25.77 -2.77
C TRP A 246 -8.20 -27.14 -3.45
N GLY A 247 -6.98 -27.52 -3.87
CA GLY A 247 -6.66 -28.86 -4.35
C GLY A 247 -6.82 -29.94 -3.27
N VAL A 248 -6.36 -29.67 -2.04
CA VAL A 248 -6.53 -30.59 -0.91
C VAL A 248 -8.01 -30.79 -0.58
N GLU A 249 -8.83 -29.73 -0.58
CA GLU A 249 -10.28 -29.83 -0.38
C GLU A 249 -10.92 -30.73 -1.46
N TYR A 250 -10.51 -30.57 -2.72
CA TYR A 250 -10.98 -31.42 -3.83
C TYR A 250 -10.62 -32.90 -3.62
N LEU A 251 -9.37 -33.18 -3.23
CA LEU A 251 -8.90 -34.54 -2.96
C LEU A 251 -9.63 -35.18 -1.78
N LEU A 252 -9.81 -34.45 -0.68
CA LEU A 252 -10.55 -34.96 0.48
C LEU A 252 -12.00 -35.29 0.11
N ILE A 253 -12.71 -34.40 -0.58
CA ILE A 253 -14.10 -34.62 -0.99
C ILE A 253 -14.22 -35.83 -1.93
N THR A 254 -13.26 -36.02 -2.85
CA THR A 254 -13.26 -37.17 -3.77
C THR A 254 -12.91 -38.50 -3.08
N LEU A 255 -12.00 -38.50 -2.11
CA LEU A 255 -11.67 -39.67 -1.29
C LEU A 255 -12.84 -40.11 -0.39
N PHE A 256 -13.50 -39.15 0.29
CA PHE A 256 -14.67 -39.44 1.13
C PHE A 256 -15.88 -39.92 0.34
N THR A 257 -16.00 -39.54 -0.93
CA THR A 257 -17.05 -40.04 -1.82
C THR A 257 -16.73 -41.42 -2.39
N ARG A 258 -15.44 -41.75 -2.63
CA ARG A 258 -15.01 -43.09 -3.10
C ARG A 258 -15.10 -44.19 -2.03
N ARG A 259 -14.78 -43.90 -0.76
CA ARG A 259 -14.86 -44.89 0.34
C ARG A 259 -16.27 -45.43 0.64
N ARG A 260 -17.32 -44.86 0.04
CA ARG A 260 -18.73 -45.16 0.31
C ARG A 260 -19.38 -46.06 -0.77
N GLY A 261 -18.58 -46.94 -1.37
CA GLY A 261 -18.86 -47.62 -2.64
C GLY A 261 -20.28 -48.18 -2.84
N THR A 262 -20.82 -47.98 -4.04
CA THR A 262 -21.24 -49.03 -4.99
C THR A 262 -21.90 -48.39 -6.23
N THR A 263 -21.52 -48.92 -7.39
CA THR A 263 -22.11 -48.81 -8.74
C THR A 263 -23.32 -47.90 -8.94
N THR A 264 -23.11 -46.66 -9.38
CA THR A 264 -23.87 -45.90 -10.41
C THR A 264 -23.36 -44.45 -10.42
N LYS A 265 -23.07 -43.91 -11.62
CA LYS A 265 -22.50 -42.57 -11.94
C LYS A 265 -22.26 -41.65 -10.72
N ALA A 266 -21.06 -41.71 -10.15
CA ALA A 266 -20.63 -40.78 -9.10
C ALA A 266 -20.75 -39.34 -9.63
N SER A 267 -21.57 -38.51 -8.98
CA SER A 267 -21.68 -37.09 -9.32
C SER A 267 -20.33 -36.43 -9.06
N ARG A 268 -19.66 -35.96 -10.13
CA ARG A 268 -18.40 -35.24 -10.00
C ARG A 268 -18.63 -34.02 -9.10
N PRO A 269 -17.78 -33.78 -8.09
CA PRO A 269 -17.95 -32.62 -7.23
C PRO A 269 -17.84 -31.35 -8.07
N ARG A 270 -18.78 -30.42 -7.90
CA ARG A 270 -18.80 -29.17 -8.66
C ARG A 270 -17.92 -28.15 -7.95
N MET A 271 -17.09 -27.45 -8.71
CA MET A 271 -16.28 -26.36 -8.18
C MET A 271 -17.18 -25.15 -7.89
N ASP A 272 -17.13 -24.62 -6.67
CA ASP A 272 -17.85 -23.42 -6.25
C ASP A 272 -16.90 -22.23 -6.23
N LEU A 273 -16.53 -21.81 -7.45
CA LEU A 273 -15.61 -20.69 -7.66
C LEU A 273 -16.17 -19.36 -7.10
N ARG A 274 -17.49 -19.22 -7.04
CA ARG A 274 -18.15 -17.97 -6.57
C ARG A 274 -17.81 -17.68 -5.11
N GLY A 275 -17.86 -18.69 -4.24
CA GLY A 275 -17.55 -18.52 -2.81
C GLY A 275 -16.08 -18.18 -2.57
N LEU A 276 -15.18 -18.90 -3.24
CA LEU A 276 -13.75 -18.66 -3.13
C LEU A 276 -13.35 -17.28 -3.66
N LEU A 277 -13.85 -16.89 -4.84
CA LEU A 277 -13.59 -15.56 -5.40
C LEU A 277 -14.13 -14.44 -4.49
N SER A 278 -15.31 -14.61 -3.91
CA SER A 278 -15.85 -13.61 -2.97
C SER A 278 -15.00 -13.48 -1.70
N ALA A 279 -14.49 -14.60 -1.17
CA ALA A 279 -13.61 -14.58 -0.01
C ALA A 279 -12.25 -13.94 -0.33
N LEU A 280 -11.72 -14.21 -1.53
CA LEU A 280 -10.46 -13.64 -1.99
C LEU A 280 -10.59 -12.13 -2.24
N MET A 281 -11.64 -11.69 -2.93
CA MET A 281 -11.91 -10.26 -3.12
C MET A 281 -12.05 -9.54 -1.79
N LEU A 282 -12.83 -10.10 -0.86
CA LEU A 282 -13.04 -9.48 0.44
C LEU A 282 -11.75 -9.46 1.29
N GLY A 283 -10.95 -10.53 1.24
CA GLY A 283 -9.64 -10.57 1.88
C GLY A 283 -8.66 -9.56 1.28
N SER A 284 -8.62 -9.43 -0.04
CA SER A 284 -7.79 -8.45 -0.75
C SER A 284 -8.19 -7.01 -0.42
N SER A 285 -9.49 -6.70 -0.37
CA SER A 285 -9.99 -5.39 0.04
C SER A 285 -9.55 -5.03 1.46
N VAL A 286 -9.67 -5.97 2.41
CA VAL A 286 -9.25 -5.74 3.80
C VAL A 286 -7.73 -5.56 3.89
N PHE A 287 -6.97 -6.38 3.17
CA PHE A 287 -5.52 -6.26 3.09
C PHE A 287 -5.07 -4.88 2.61
N ILE A 288 -5.63 -4.40 1.49
CA ILE A 288 -5.30 -3.10 0.90
C ILE A 288 -5.58 -1.94 1.86
N VAL A 289 -6.67 -2.03 2.62
CA VAL A 289 -7.07 -0.98 3.57
C VAL A 289 -6.22 -1.01 4.84
N ALA A 290 -5.83 -2.20 5.31
CA ALA A 290 -5.03 -2.37 6.51
C ALA A 290 -3.56 -1.95 6.30
N GLU A 291 -2.97 -2.26 5.15
CA GLU A 291 -1.55 -2.04 4.84
C GLU A 291 -1.27 -0.73 4.08
N GLN A 292 -2.12 0.28 4.25
CA GLN A 292 -2.05 1.51 3.46
C GLN A 292 -0.69 2.21 3.55
N GLU A 293 -0.11 2.33 4.75
CA GLU A 293 1.14 3.08 4.96
C GLU A 293 2.30 2.50 4.14
N HIS A 294 2.38 1.17 4.07
CA HIS A 294 3.37 0.48 3.25
C HIS A 294 3.18 0.75 1.75
N TYR A 295 1.93 0.77 1.27
CA TYR A 295 1.62 1.11 -0.12
C TYR A 295 1.89 2.57 -0.46
N LEU A 296 1.67 3.50 0.47
CA LEU A 296 2.02 4.91 0.28
C LEU A 296 3.53 5.08 0.09
N TYR A 297 4.35 4.36 0.87
CA TYR A 297 5.81 4.37 0.70
C TYR A 297 6.25 3.81 -0.67
N LEU A 298 5.68 2.67 -1.08
CA LEU A 298 5.94 2.09 -2.40
C LEU A 298 5.46 2.99 -3.55
N TRP A 299 4.27 3.59 -3.38
CA TRP A 299 3.70 4.52 -4.35
C TRP A 299 4.53 5.79 -4.45
N ASN A 300 5.04 6.35 -3.36
CA ASN A 300 5.95 7.51 -3.40
C ASN A 300 7.23 7.19 -4.17
N LYS A 301 7.80 5.99 -3.98
CA LYS A 301 8.97 5.55 -4.73
C LYS A 301 8.68 5.40 -6.23
N VAL A 302 7.52 4.87 -6.59
CA VAL A 302 7.11 4.67 -7.99
C VAL A 302 6.63 5.98 -8.62
N SER A 303 5.93 6.83 -7.87
CA SER A 303 5.43 8.11 -8.30
C SER A 303 6.59 9.05 -8.58
N MET A 304 7.60 9.14 -7.71
CA MET A 304 8.81 9.92 -8.02
C MET A 304 9.46 9.47 -9.32
N ASN A 305 9.58 8.16 -9.57
CA ASN A 305 10.11 7.66 -10.85
C ASN A 305 9.24 8.06 -12.05
N LEU A 306 7.92 8.06 -11.90
CA LEU A 306 6.98 8.41 -12.96
C LEU A 306 6.84 9.92 -13.17
N THR A 307 6.90 10.72 -12.11
CA THR A 307 6.77 12.18 -12.16
C THR A 307 8.07 12.83 -12.61
N VAL A 308 9.23 12.32 -12.20
CA VAL A 308 10.54 12.73 -12.75
C VAL A 308 10.63 12.50 -14.26
N ALA A 309 9.99 11.45 -14.77
CA ALA A 309 9.95 11.16 -16.21
C ALA A 309 8.83 11.90 -16.97
N ALA A 310 7.88 12.53 -16.29
CA ALA A 310 6.69 13.14 -16.88
C ALA A 310 6.62 14.67 -16.79
N VAL A 311 7.54 15.29 -16.04
CA VAL A 311 7.65 16.74 -15.85
C VAL A 311 8.89 17.23 -16.60
N ASP A 312 8.72 18.28 -17.41
CA ASP A 312 9.84 18.95 -18.06
C ASP A 312 10.46 19.95 -17.08
N TYR A 313 11.78 19.91 -16.92
CA TYR A 313 12.50 20.77 -15.99
C TYR A 313 13.22 21.88 -16.74
N GLY A 314 13.01 23.13 -16.32
CA GLY A 314 13.80 24.28 -16.74
C GLY A 314 15.24 24.15 -16.28
N GLU A 315 16.18 24.59 -17.11
CA GLU A 315 17.61 24.60 -16.81
C GLU A 315 18.06 25.97 -16.29
N ALA A 316 19.27 26.03 -15.70
CA ALA A 316 19.90 27.30 -15.30
C ALA A 316 20.48 28.05 -16.52
N THR A 317 19.65 28.26 -17.54
CA THR A 317 20.00 28.95 -18.79
C THR A 317 18.96 30.00 -19.11
N GLY A 318 19.36 31.10 -19.77
CA GLY A 318 18.45 32.20 -20.09
C GLY A 318 18.35 33.24 -18.98
N ASN A 319 17.14 33.55 -18.53
CA ASN A 319 16.87 34.70 -17.67
C ASN A 319 16.94 34.33 -16.18
N ARG A 320 17.79 35.05 -15.43
CA ARG A 320 17.97 34.90 -13.98
C ARG A 320 17.29 36.04 -13.24
N TYR A 321 16.50 35.69 -12.22
CA TYR A 321 15.82 36.65 -11.36
C TYR A 321 16.09 36.33 -9.89
N ASP A 322 16.81 37.23 -9.22
CA ASP A 322 17.08 37.13 -7.78
C ASP A 322 15.89 37.70 -7.01
N LYS A 323 15.33 36.92 -6.06
CA LYS A 323 14.24 37.36 -5.20
C LYS A 323 14.77 38.06 -3.97
N ALA A 324 13.96 38.95 -3.38
CA ALA A 324 14.27 39.56 -2.10
C ALA A 324 14.39 38.46 -1.03
N PRO A 325 15.37 38.56 -0.11
CA PRO A 325 15.54 37.58 0.95
C PRO A 325 14.32 37.57 1.86
N LEU A 326 13.85 36.37 2.21
CA LEU A 326 12.77 36.17 3.15
C LEU A 326 13.37 35.85 4.52
N ILE A 327 13.08 36.70 5.50
CA ILE A 327 13.51 36.52 6.89
C ILE A 327 12.37 35.84 7.65
N VAL A 328 12.65 34.67 8.21
CA VAL A 328 11.67 33.85 8.93
C VAL A 328 12.07 33.81 10.40
N PRO A 329 11.24 34.38 11.31
CA PRO A 329 11.60 34.47 12.71
C PRO A 329 11.67 33.08 13.35
N VAL A 330 12.72 32.83 14.14
CA VAL A 330 12.88 31.55 14.83
C VAL A 330 12.25 31.61 16.22
N GLU A 331 11.10 30.94 16.38
CA GLU A 331 10.49 30.79 17.70
C GLU A 331 11.26 29.80 18.59
N LEU A 332 11.14 29.96 19.91
CA LEU A 332 11.76 29.07 20.90
C LEU A 332 11.32 27.60 20.75
N ASN A 333 10.10 27.36 20.26
CA ASN A 333 9.52 26.03 20.05
C ASN A 333 9.92 25.38 18.70
N THR A 334 10.56 26.12 17.79
CA THR A 334 10.92 25.63 16.47
C THR A 334 12.06 24.63 16.58
N SER A 335 11.81 23.41 16.12
CA SER A 335 12.76 22.29 16.24
C SER A 335 13.04 21.58 14.92
N LYS A 336 12.21 21.80 13.90
CA LYS A 336 12.30 21.13 12.61
C LYS A 336 12.13 22.11 11.44
N ILE A 337 12.90 21.91 10.38
CA ILE A 337 12.77 22.60 9.10
C ILE A 337 12.47 21.56 8.02
N THR A 338 11.42 21.81 7.24
CA THR A 338 11.03 20.97 6.11
C THR A 338 11.12 21.80 4.84
N VAL A 339 11.81 21.29 3.82
CA VAL A 339 11.93 21.94 2.50
C VAL A 339 11.42 20.97 1.45
N ASP A 340 10.46 21.40 0.65
CA ASP A 340 9.84 20.57 -0.41
C ASP A 340 9.92 21.31 -1.75
N GLY A 341 10.93 20.96 -2.55
CA GLY A 341 11.21 21.52 -3.87
C GLY A 341 10.83 20.57 -5.01
N ILE A 342 10.64 21.13 -6.20
CA ILE A 342 10.40 20.36 -7.43
C ILE A 342 11.61 20.46 -8.35
N ASN A 343 12.10 21.67 -8.62
CA ASN A 343 13.20 21.90 -9.57
C ASN A 343 14.15 23.00 -9.08
N GLY A 344 15.41 22.65 -8.85
CA GLY A 344 16.47 23.56 -8.42
C GLY A 344 17.30 23.01 -7.27
N ASP A 345 18.49 23.59 -7.11
CA ASP A 345 19.45 23.16 -6.10
C ASP A 345 19.11 23.78 -4.75
N ILE A 346 19.26 23.00 -3.67
CA ILE A 346 19.00 23.45 -2.32
C ILE A 346 20.32 23.47 -1.56
N LEU A 347 20.78 24.65 -1.20
CA LEU A 347 21.90 24.87 -0.29
C LEU A 347 21.35 25.22 1.09
N ILE A 348 21.78 24.48 2.10
CA ILE A 348 21.52 24.81 3.50
C ILE A 348 22.85 24.92 4.22
N HIS A 349 23.09 26.07 4.81
CA HIS A 349 24.32 26.30 5.57
C HIS A 349 24.04 27.10 6.83
N ARG A 350 24.95 27.02 7.79
CA ARG A 350 24.94 27.94 8.94
C ARG A 350 25.60 29.26 8.60
N ALA A 351 25.08 30.33 9.19
CA ALA A 351 25.60 31.70 9.07
C ALA A 351 25.36 32.48 10.36
N THR A 352 26.07 33.60 10.52
CA THR A 352 25.91 34.54 11.64
C THR A 352 24.68 35.42 11.45
N VAL A 353 23.50 34.79 11.45
CA VAL A 353 22.18 35.41 11.33
C VAL A 353 21.39 35.12 12.61
N GLU A 354 20.48 36.02 13.00
CA GLU A 354 19.60 35.81 14.17
C GLU A 354 18.38 34.94 13.80
N ASP A 355 17.84 35.16 12.60
CA ASP A 355 16.68 34.47 12.04
C ASP A 355 17.08 33.66 10.80
N ILE A 356 16.18 32.81 10.32
CA ILE A 356 16.45 32.03 9.09
C ILE A 356 16.28 32.96 7.89
N GLU A 357 17.32 33.09 7.08
CA GLU A 357 17.28 33.87 5.83
C GLU A 357 17.21 32.92 4.63
N ILE A 358 16.21 33.13 3.79
CA ILE A 358 15.98 32.33 2.58
C ILE A 358 16.14 33.23 1.36
N THR A 359 17.14 32.94 0.54
CA THR A 359 17.34 33.60 -0.76
C THR A 359 16.95 32.63 -1.87
N ALA A 360 16.10 33.08 -2.78
CA ALA A 360 15.66 32.29 -3.92
C ALA A 360 16.12 32.92 -5.23
N THR A 361 16.74 32.12 -6.09
CA THR A 361 17.11 32.51 -7.45
C THR A 361 16.25 31.75 -8.44
N VAL A 362 15.44 32.46 -9.23
CA VAL A 362 14.55 31.86 -10.22
C VAL A 362 15.18 31.96 -11.61
N TRP A 363 15.33 30.82 -12.27
CA TRP A 363 15.74 30.69 -13.66
C TRP A 363 14.54 30.30 -14.51
N VAL A 364 14.33 31.05 -15.59
CA VAL A 364 13.33 30.76 -16.61
C VAL A 364 14.04 30.65 -17.95
N ASP A 365 14.08 29.43 -18.47
CA ASP A 365 14.62 29.13 -19.80
C ASP A 365 13.53 29.27 -20.90
N GLU A 366 13.94 29.28 -22.16
CA GLU A 366 13.11 29.35 -23.39
C GLU A 366 12.25 30.63 -23.59
N LEU A 367 11.82 31.29 -22.52
CA LEU A 367 11.03 32.51 -22.57
C LEU A 367 11.91 33.75 -22.41
N GLU A 368 11.57 34.82 -23.14
CA GLU A 368 12.31 36.09 -23.10
C GLU A 368 11.43 37.28 -22.67
N GLY A 369 12.08 38.28 -22.07
CA GLY A 369 11.45 39.55 -21.71
C GLY A 369 10.33 39.42 -20.68
N ALA A 370 9.25 40.19 -20.89
CA ALA A 370 8.15 40.33 -19.93
C ALA A 370 7.42 39.03 -19.58
N GLN A 371 7.47 38.01 -20.44
CA GLN A 371 6.84 36.71 -20.16
C GLN A 371 7.63 35.90 -19.12
N ALA A 372 8.96 35.91 -19.23
CA ALA A 372 9.84 35.26 -18.24
C ALA A 372 9.77 35.97 -16.88
N GLU A 373 9.68 37.30 -16.89
CA GLU A 373 9.48 38.09 -15.67
C GLU A 373 8.14 37.75 -15.00
N ALA A 374 7.05 37.64 -15.75
CA ALA A 374 5.74 37.25 -15.20
C ALA A 374 5.75 35.84 -14.58
N VAL A 375 6.40 34.87 -15.23
CA VAL A 375 6.58 33.50 -14.68
C VAL A 375 7.39 33.54 -13.39
N SER A 376 8.46 34.34 -13.36
CA SER A 376 9.28 34.56 -12.19
C SER A 376 8.47 35.22 -11.06
N GLU A 377 7.68 36.26 -11.31
CA GLU A 377 6.84 36.91 -10.29
C GLU A 377 5.80 35.97 -9.69
N GLN A 378 5.25 35.06 -10.49
CA GLN A 378 4.30 34.05 -10.04
C GLN A 378 4.97 32.85 -9.35
N SER A 379 6.29 32.70 -9.50
CA SER A 379 7.09 31.65 -8.85
C SER A 379 7.80 32.23 -7.63
N PHE A 380 7.30 31.90 -6.44
CA PHE A 380 7.79 32.46 -5.17
C PHE A 380 7.91 31.39 -4.10
N VAL A 381 8.65 31.68 -3.04
CA VAL A 381 8.78 30.77 -1.90
C VAL A 381 7.72 31.08 -0.86
N GLN A 382 6.90 30.09 -0.53
CA GLN A 382 5.95 30.19 0.57
C GLN A 382 6.56 29.54 1.82
N VAL A 383 6.42 30.22 2.96
CA VAL A 383 6.85 29.71 4.26
C VAL A 383 5.68 29.64 5.23
N GLU A 384 5.55 28.53 5.92
CA GLU A 384 4.63 28.35 7.05
C GLU A 384 5.45 28.32 8.35
N GLU A 385 5.14 29.24 9.26
CA GLU A 385 5.81 29.40 10.55
C GLU A 385 5.18 28.52 11.66
N GLY A 386 5.97 28.18 12.67
CA GLY A 386 5.52 27.47 13.86
C GLY A 386 6.58 26.51 14.44
N PRO A 387 6.18 25.40 15.10
CA PRO A 387 7.12 24.44 15.67
C PRO A 387 7.92 23.69 14.59
N THR A 388 7.39 23.64 13.37
CA THR A 388 8.07 23.17 12.17
C THR A 388 7.96 24.24 11.11
N ILE A 389 9.09 24.77 10.65
CA ILE A 389 9.12 25.73 9.55
C ILE A 389 9.05 24.95 8.25
N LYS A 390 8.02 25.20 7.43
CA LYS A 390 7.85 24.54 6.14
C LYS A 390 8.11 25.52 5.00
N ILE A 391 9.11 25.24 4.19
CA ILE A 391 9.54 26.04 3.04
C ILE A 391 9.11 25.30 1.77
N THR A 392 8.20 25.91 1.00
CA THR A 392 7.65 25.31 -0.22
C THR A 392 7.72 26.32 -1.36
N PRO A 393 8.64 26.15 -2.33
CA PRO A 393 8.63 26.95 -3.54
C PRO A 393 7.38 26.64 -4.38
N GLN A 394 6.68 27.68 -4.78
CA GLN A 394 5.57 27.63 -5.73
C GLN A 394 6.12 27.87 -7.13
N TYR A 395 5.78 26.97 -8.05
CA TYR A 395 6.29 26.98 -9.42
C TYR A 395 5.16 27.33 -10.39
N GLN A 396 5.36 28.34 -11.22
CA GLN A 396 4.46 28.64 -12.32
C GLN A 396 4.94 27.92 -13.59
N ALA A 397 4.21 26.87 -14.00
CA ALA A 397 4.54 26.12 -15.20
C ALA A 397 4.43 26.98 -16.47
N TYR A 398 5.30 26.71 -17.45
CA TYR A 398 5.35 27.40 -18.74
C TYR A 398 5.73 26.47 -19.90
N GLY A 399 6.01 27.06 -21.07
CA GLY A 399 6.41 26.39 -22.30
C GLY A 399 5.22 25.92 -23.15
N ASP A 400 5.50 25.50 -24.39
CA ASP A 400 4.47 25.03 -25.34
C ASP A 400 3.70 23.80 -24.82
N SER A 401 4.34 23.00 -23.95
CA SER A 401 3.72 21.84 -23.29
C SER A 401 2.86 22.24 -22.08
N GLY A 402 3.01 23.46 -21.56
CA GLY A 402 2.36 23.96 -20.34
C GLY A 402 2.73 23.19 -19.07
N LYS A 403 3.81 22.41 -19.11
CA LYS A 403 4.23 21.50 -18.03
C LYS A 403 5.66 21.75 -17.56
N ARG A 404 6.40 22.65 -18.22
CA ARG A 404 7.79 22.95 -17.88
C ARG A 404 7.84 23.76 -16.61
N GLN A 405 8.55 23.28 -15.60
CA GLN A 405 8.69 23.96 -14.31
C GLN A 405 9.96 24.81 -14.30
N PRO A 406 9.91 26.08 -13.87
CA PRO A 406 11.11 26.90 -13.72
C PRO A 406 12.05 26.29 -12.69
N ARG A 407 13.33 26.66 -12.77
CA ARG A 407 14.32 26.24 -11.78
C ARG A 407 14.42 27.29 -10.68
N ILE A 408 14.25 26.89 -9.43
CA ILE A 408 14.34 27.77 -8.26
C ILE A 408 15.44 27.22 -7.36
N ASP A 409 16.62 27.87 -7.40
CA ASP A 409 17.70 27.54 -6.49
C ASP A 409 17.45 28.24 -5.15
N LEU A 410 17.54 27.48 -4.05
CA LEU A 410 17.34 27.97 -2.70
C LEU A 410 18.67 28.01 -1.95
N ASP A 411 18.93 29.14 -1.32
CA ASP A 411 20.00 29.32 -0.35
C ASP A 411 19.39 29.65 1.02
N ILE A 412 19.54 28.72 1.97
CA ILE A 412 18.93 28.78 3.30
C ILE A 412 20.04 28.92 4.33
N SER A 413 20.14 30.11 4.91
CA SER A 413 21.05 30.44 6.01
C SER A 413 20.37 30.17 7.35
N LEU A 414 20.93 29.23 8.11
CA LEU A 414 20.48 28.88 9.45
C LEU A 414 21.29 29.63 10.52
N PRO A 415 20.66 30.07 11.61
CA PRO A 415 21.37 30.72 12.71
C PRO A 415 22.29 29.72 13.45
N GLU A 416 23.45 30.19 13.87
CA GLU A 416 24.48 29.36 14.51
C GLU A 416 24.15 28.93 15.95
N ASP A 417 23.32 29.70 16.64
CA ASP A 417 22.96 29.50 18.05
C ASP A 417 21.83 28.45 18.23
N ARG A 418 21.25 27.93 17.15
CA ARG A 418 20.13 26.99 17.17
C ARG A 418 20.39 25.74 16.32
N ARG A 419 19.91 24.59 16.80
CA ARG A 419 19.98 23.30 16.11
C ARG A 419 18.58 22.91 15.62
N PHE A 420 18.50 22.34 14.42
CA PHE A 420 17.22 21.96 13.82
C PHE A 420 17.32 20.58 13.18
N ASN A 421 16.27 19.78 13.34
CA ASN A 421 16.07 18.59 12.51
C ASN A 421 15.69 19.02 11.10
N LEU A 422 16.18 18.30 10.09
CA LEU A 422 15.98 18.68 8.68
C LEU A 422 15.24 17.57 7.92
N ASP A 423 14.30 17.96 7.08
CA ASP A 423 13.63 17.09 6.10
C ASP A 423 13.61 17.82 4.76
N VAL A 424 14.57 17.50 3.89
CA VAL A 424 14.80 18.23 2.64
C VAL A 424 14.52 17.31 1.47
N ARG A 425 13.60 17.72 0.61
CA ARG A 425 13.18 16.96 -0.56
C ARG A 425 13.23 17.82 -1.81
N THR A 426 13.74 17.26 -2.90
CA THR A 426 13.67 17.86 -4.23
C THR A 426 13.48 16.78 -5.29
N MET A 427 12.77 17.06 -6.39
CA MET A 427 12.64 16.07 -7.46
C MET A 427 13.80 16.16 -8.47
N ASN A 428 14.23 17.37 -8.80
CA ASN A 428 15.32 17.62 -9.74
C ASN A 428 16.19 18.76 -9.19
N GLY A 429 17.44 18.47 -8.86
CA GLY A 429 18.38 19.38 -8.22
C GLY A 429 19.20 18.70 -7.13
N GLY A 430 20.40 19.21 -6.91
CA GLY A 430 21.29 18.77 -5.85
C GLY A 430 20.87 19.30 -4.49
N ILE A 431 21.21 18.57 -3.43
CA ILE A 431 21.08 19.04 -2.05
C ILE A 431 22.48 19.15 -1.44
N THR A 432 22.83 20.35 -1.00
CA THR A 432 24.10 20.64 -0.36
C THR A 432 23.87 21.09 1.09
N LEU A 433 24.44 20.36 2.05
CA LEU A 433 24.47 20.78 3.45
C LEU A 433 25.90 21.17 3.85
N GLN A 434 26.06 22.33 4.47
CA GLN A 434 27.36 22.82 4.95
C GLN A 434 27.27 23.29 6.40
N ASN A 435 28.07 22.69 7.28
CA ASN A 435 28.24 23.13 8.66
C ASN A 435 26.93 23.04 9.47
N VAL A 436 26.07 22.09 9.13
CA VAL A 436 24.76 21.94 9.74
C VAL A 436 24.86 21.06 10.99
N GLU A 437 24.19 21.47 12.06
CA GLU A 437 24.02 20.64 13.25
C GLU A 437 22.54 20.41 13.54
N ALA A 438 22.14 19.13 13.57
CA ALA A 438 20.80 18.70 13.93
C ALA A 438 20.71 18.24 15.39
N ILE A 439 19.48 18.15 15.91
CA ILE A 439 19.21 17.66 17.26
C ILE A 439 19.26 16.12 17.26
N GLU A 440 18.62 15.50 16.27
CA GLU A 440 18.58 14.04 16.09
C GLU A 440 18.90 13.67 14.64
N ASP A 441 17.98 13.96 13.72
CA ASP A 441 17.98 13.39 12.37
C ASP A 441 17.92 14.45 11.26
N ILE A 442 18.62 14.14 10.16
CA ILE A 442 18.63 14.84 8.88
C ILE A 442 18.15 13.86 7.81
N ALA A 443 16.97 14.09 7.26
CA ALA A 443 16.40 13.32 6.17
C ALA A 443 16.55 14.07 4.84
N LEU A 444 17.15 13.43 3.85
CA LEU A 444 17.42 13.99 2.53
C LEU A 444 16.86 13.09 1.43
N GLU A 445 16.13 13.67 0.49
CA GLU A 445 15.61 12.93 -0.67
C GLU A 445 15.73 13.78 -1.93
N THR A 446 16.45 13.28 -2.94
CA THR A 446 16.47 13.89 -4.27
C THR A 446 16.10 12.87 -5.34
N GLY A 447 15.38 13.28 -6.39
CA GLY A 447 15.17 12.44 -7.57
C GLY A 447 16.45 12.43 -8.41
N ASN A 448 16.71 13.51 -9.13
CA ASN A 448 17.90 13.68 -9.95
C ASN A 448 18.78 14.80 -9.39
N GLY A 449 19.91 14.46 -8.81
CA GLY A 449 20.83 15.45 -8.25
C GLY A 449 21.82 14.84 -7.28
N GLU A 450 22.95 15.52 -7.11
CA GLU A 450 23.98 15.11 -6.16
C GLU A 450 23.61 15.47 -4.72
N LEU A 451 24.04 14.64 -3.77
CA LEU A 451 23.98 14.93 -2.35
C LEU A 451 25.38 15.28 -1.86
N ILE A 452 25.59 16.52 -1.41
CA ILE A 452 26.87 16.97 -0.87
C ILE A 452 26.69 17.32 0.60
N LEU A 453 27.42 16.63 1.47
CA LEU A 453 27.36 16.80 2.92
C LEU A 453 28.76 17.16 3.42
N HIS A 454 28.89 18.32 4.05
CA HIS A 454 30.17 18.78 4.56
C HIS A 454 30.05 19.31 5.99
N ARG A 455 30.85 18.73 6.91
CA ARG A 455 30.91 19.11 8.33
C ARG A 455 29.53 19.10 8.99
N ILE A 456 28.96 17.90 9.11
CA ILE A 456 27.61 17.71 9.64
C ILE A 456 27.65 17.05 11.02
N LEU A 457 26.83 17.53 11.95
CA LEU A 457 26.60 16.91 13.25
C LEU A 457 25.15 16.41 13.31
N GLY A 458 24.96 15.11 13.55
CA GLY A 458 23.64 14.47 13.59
C GLY A 458 23.57 13.20 12.72
N ASN A 459 22.46 12.46 12.84
CA ASN A 459 22.24 11.27 12.05
C ASN A 459 21.68 11.62 10.67
N ILE A 460 22.28 11.08 9.62
CA ILE A 460 21.91 11.37 8.23
C ILE A 460 21.26 10.16 7.60
N LYS A 461 20.08 10.37 7.03
CA LYS A 461 19.40 9.41 6.17
C LYS A 461 19.10 10.06 4.83
N GLY A 462 19.78 9.61 3.78
CA GLY A 462 19.71 10.25 2.47
C GLY A 462 19.43 9.28 1.33
N LYS A 463 18.64 9.72 0.35
CA LYS A 463 18.33 8.95 -0.86
C LYS A 463 18.41 9.82 -2.09
N THR A 464 19.01 9.28 -3.15
CA THR A 464 18.96 9.87 -4.50
C THR A 464 18.58 8.79 -5.53
N LEU A 465 17.80 9.12 -6.56
CA LEU A 465 17.53 8.16 -7.63
C LEU A 465 18.72 8.13 -8.61
N ASN A 466 19.13 9.30 -9.10
CA ASN A 466 20.28 9.46 -9.98
C ASN A 466 21.13 10.64 -9.52
N GLY A 467 22.34 10.36 -9.06
CA GLY A 467 23.25 11.38 -8.57
C GLY A 467 24.39 10.80 -7.74
N ALA A 468 25.52 11.52 -7.76
CA ALA A 468 26.64 11.21 -6.89
C ALA A 468 26.34 11.61 -5.45
N VAL A 469 26.96 10.92 -4.49
CA VAL A 469 26.82 11.23 -3.07
C VAL A 469 28.20 11.47 -2.50
N ARG A 470 28.40 12.61 -1.84
CA ARG A 470 29.66 12.98 -1.19
C ARG A 470 29.38 13.35 0.25
N ALA A 471 29.92 12.58 1.18
CA ALA A 471 29.82 12.86 2.61
C ALA A 471 31.21 13.07 3.21
N ARG A 472 31.46 14.25 3.75
CA ARG A 472 32.77 14.60 4.33
C ARG A 472 32.63 15.16 5.73
N THR A 473 33.36 14.55 6.67
CA THR A 473 33.43 14.97 8.07
C THR A 473 32.03 14.98 8.70
N VAL A 474 31.50 13.80 8.98
CA VAL A 474 30.18 13.64 9.62
C VAL A 474 30.34 13.03 11.00
N GLN A 475 29.77 13.70 12.00
CA GLN A 475 29.69 13.25 13.38
C GLN A 475 28.28 12.73 13.65
N GLY A 476 28.08 11.43 13.50
CA GLY A 476 26.80 10.75 13.64
C GLY A 476 26.72 9.53 12.73
N SER A 477 25.58 8.85 12.72
CA SER A 477 25.33 7.74 11.79
C SER A 477 24.97 8.26 10.39
N VAL A 478 25.38 7.54 9.35
CA VAL A 478 25.15 7.90 7.95
C VAL A 478 24.57 6.71 7.20
N GLU A 479 23.33 6.82 6.73
CA GLU A 479 22.69 5.88 5.82
C GLU A 479 22.34 6.59 4.51
N LEU A 480 23.10 6.31 3.45
CA LEU A 480 22.90 6.92 2.13
C LEU A 480 22.66 5.83 1.08
N SER A 481 21.73 6.07 0.15
CA SER A 481 21.51 5.16 -0.98
C SER A 481 21.28 5.91 -2.29
N THR A 482 21.86 5.41 -3.38
CA THR A 482 21.63 5.93 -4.74
C THR A 482 21.16 4.82 -5.70
N GLY A 483 20.26 5.16 -6.62
CA GLY A 483 19.90 4.29 -7.74
C GLY A 483 20.97 4.25 -8.84
N GLY A 484 21.76 5.32 -8.96
CA GLY A 484 22.84 5.43 -9.94
C GLY A 484 23.74 6.62 -9.63
N GLY A 485 25.05 6.37 -9.52
CA GLY A 485 26.06 7.37 -9.17
C GLY A 485 27.10 6.83 -8.21
N SER A 486 28.28 7.44 -8.20
CA SER A 486 29.35 7.08 -7.26
C SER A 486 29.09 7.70 -5.88
N MET A 487 29.51 7.00 -4.84
CA MET A 487 29.36 7.44 -3.45
C MET A 487 30.73 7.53 -2.79
N ASP A 488 31.06 8.69 -2.25
CA ASP A 488 32.32 8.93 -1.55
C ASP A 488 32.04 9.39 -0.12
N ALA A 489 32.68 8.75 0.85
CA ALA A 489 32.60 9.09 2.27
C ALA A 489 34.00 9.28 2.88
N TRP A 490 34.21 10.41 3.56
CA TRP A 490 35.46 10.74 4.24
C TRP A 490 35.19 11.12 5.69
N ASP A 491 35.99 10.56 6.61
CA ASP A 491 36.02 10.92 8.03
C ASP A 491 34.63 10.86 8.70
N ILE A 492 33.99 9.68 8.65
CA ILE A 492 32.70 9.43 9.31
C ILE A 492 32.98 8.82 10.68
N THR A 493 32.49 9.49 11.74
CA THR A 493 32.76 9.04 13.11
C THR A 493 31.86 7.89 13.53
N GLY A 494 30.57 7.91 13.16
CA GLY A 494 29.59 6.87 13.52
C GLY A 494 29.43 5.78 12.46
N PRO A 495 28.38 4.93 12.59
CA PRO A 495 28.08 3.88 11.62
C PRO A 495 27.80 4.44 10.21
N LEU A 496 28.48 3.90 9.21
CA LEU A 496 28.36 4.25 7.80
C LEU A 496 27.70 3.12 7.03
N LYS A 497 26.61 3.42 6.33
CA LYS A 497 25.93 2.52 5.41
C LYS A 497 25.74 3.19 4.06
N LEU A 498 26.38 2.65 3.03
CA LEU A 498 26.28 3.14 1.65
C LEU A 498 25.78 2.03 0.72
N SER A 499 24.81 2.36 -0.12
CA SER A 499 24.22 1.41 -1.07
C SER A 499 24.00 2.02 -2.44
N THR A 500 24.50 1.35 -3.50
CA THR A 500 24.24 1.75 -4.90
C THR A 500 23.84 0.57 -5.78
N VAL A 501 23.01 0.82 -6.79
CA VAL A 501 22.74 -0.17 -7.84
C VAL A 501 23.81 -0.13 -8.94
N VAL A 502 24.25 1.08 -9.30
CA VAL A 502 25.28 1.30 -10.32
C VAL A 502 26.17 2.45 -9.87
N GLY A 503 27.45 2.17 -9.64
CA GLY A 503 28.43 3.18 -9.24
C GLY A 503 29.47 2.63 -8.27
N ASN A 504 30.59 3.34 -8.17
CA ASN A 504 31.66 2.99 -7.25
C ASN A 504 31.35 3.55 -5.86
N ILE A 505 31.79 2.85 -4.81
CA ILE A 505 31.71 3.35 -3.44
C ILE A 505 33.12 3.46 -2.89
N SER A 506 33.48 4.62 -2.37
CA SER A 506 34.73 4.87 -1.65
C SER A 506 34.46 5.30 -0.21
N ALA A 507 35.15 4.69 0.75
CA ALA A 507 35.08 5.08 2.16
C ALA A 507 36.50 5.21 2.74
N THR A 508 36.86 6.40 3.19
CA THR A 508 38.18 6.71 3.75
C THR A 508 38.06 7.25 5.17
N GLY A 509 38.80 6.66 6.12
CA GLY A 509 38.88 7.16 7.49
C GLY A 509 37.60 6.99 8.32
N SER A 510 36.70 6.09 7.92
CA SER A 510 35.46 5.79 8.65
C SER A 510 35.69 4.71 9.72
N GLY A 511 35.46 5.05 10.99
CA GLY A 511 36.07 4.35 12.13
C GLY A 511 35.21 3.31 12.86
N ASP A 512 33.89 3.45 12.86
CA ASP A 512 32.99 2.55 13.60
C ASP A 512 32.59 1.34 12.71
N GLU A 513 31.31 1.21 12.36
CA GLU A 513 30.79 0.16 11.51
C GLU A 513 30.65 0.67 10.07
N VAL A 514 31.23 -0.04 9.10
CA VAL A 514 31.17 0.32 7.68
C VAL A 514 30.45 -0.78 6.90
N ASN A 515 29.31 -0.45 6.31
CA ASN A 515 28.47 -1.36 5.54
C ASN A 515 28.31 -0.83 4.11
N LEU A 516 29.00 -1.42 3.14
CA LEU A 516 29.00 -1.01 1.74
C LEU A 516 28.39 -2.10 0.86
N SER A 517 27.45 -1.73 -0.01
CA SER A 517 26.83 -2.67 -0.95
C SER A 517 26.66 -2.06 -2.33
N SER A 518 27.17 -2.73 -3.36
CA SER A 518 26.98 -2.34 -4.76
C SER A 518 26.54 -3.52 -5.62
N LYS A 519 25.60 -3.31 -6.54
CA LYS A 519 25.30 -4.34 -7.55
C LYS A 519 26.26 -4.32 -8.72
N ASN A 520 26.65 -3.12 -9.18
CA ASN A 520 27.60 -2.95 -10.28
C ASN A 520 28.51 -1.76 -9.99
N GLY A 521 29.72 -2.06 -9.53
CA GLY A 521 30.73 -1.05 -9.25
C GLY A 521 31.79 -1.54 -8.27
N ASN A 522 32.90 -0.82 -8.25
CA ASN A 522 34.03 -1.12 -7.39
C ASN A 522 33.80 -0.56 -5.99
N LEU A 523 34.30 -1.27 -4.99
CA LEU A 523 34.32 -0.83 -3.60
C LEU A 523 35.77 -0.51 -3.21
N GLU A 524 36.01 0.67 -2.68
CA GLU A 524 37.30 1.05 -2.10
C GLU A 524 37.10 1.43 -0.63
N VAL A 525 37.88 0.82 0.25
CA VAL A 525 37.88 1.11 1.69
C VAL A 525 39.31 1.38 2.12
N ASP A 526 39.54 2.53 2.75
CA ASP A 526 40.84 2.93 3.26
C ASP A 526 40.70 3.32 4.74
N GLY A 527 41.18 2.44 5.63
CA GLY A 527 41.17 2.64 7.08
C GLY A 527 39.88 2.22 7.79
N ALA A 528 39.47 0.95 7.65
CA ALA A 528 38.36 0.37 8.42
C ALA A 528 38.83 -0.05 9.83
N ARG A 529 38.46 0.73 10.86
CA ARG A 529 38.99 0.52 12.23
C ARG A 529 38.19 -0.49 13.06
N ALA A 530 36.88 -0.66 12.83
CA ALA A 530 36.09 -1.67 13.53
C ALA A 530 35.42 -2.67 12.57
N LYS A 531 34.09 -2.75 12.55
CA LYS A 531 33.34 -3.78 11.79
C LYS A 531 33.19 -3.35 10.33
N LEU A 532 33.43 -4.27 9.40
CA LEU A 532 33.30 -4.03 7.96
C LEU A 532 32.38 -5.08 7.33
N HIS A 533 31.42 -4.64 6.55
CA HIS A 533 30.67 -5.46 5.61
C HIS A 533 30.79 -4.83 4.22
N ALA A 534 31.38 -5.55 3.27
CA ALA A 534 31.57 -5.07 1.92
C ALA A 534 31.07 -6.11 0.91
N GLU A 535 30.02 -5.77 0.16
CA GLU A 535 29.35 -6.66 -0.77
C GLU A 535 29.31 -6.05 -2.18
N SER A 536 29.88 -6.74 -3.17
CA SER A 536 29.71 -6.38 -4.58
C SER A 536 29.25 -7.57 -5.42
N LEU A 537 28.25 -7.37 -6.27
CA LEU A 537 27.83 -8.41 -7.22
C LEU A 537 28.73 -8.42 -8.46
N ASN A 538 29.02 -7.26 -9.03
CA ASN A 538 29.96 -7.10 -10.14
C ASN A 538 30.90 -5.92 -9.86
N GLY A 539 32.15 -6.20 -9.49
CA GLY A 539 33.16 -5.16 -9.27
C GLY A 539 34.33 -5.63 -8.42
N THR A 540 35.41 -4.87 -8.47
CA THR A 540 36.60 -5.13 -7.66
C THR A 540 36.40 -4.56 -6.26
N ILE A 541 36.78 -5.31 -5.23
CA ILE A 541 36.78 -4.84 -3.84
C ILE A 541 38.23 -4.63 -3.41
N ASN A 542 38.59 -3.38 -3.13
CA ASN A 542 39.91 -2.99 -2.63
C ASN A 542 39.75 -2.50 -1.19
N ILE A 543 40.30 -3.23 -0.22
CA ILE A 543 40.27 -2.85 1.18
C ILE A 543 41.71 -2.70 1.67
N ARG A 544 42.03 -1.53 2.20
CA ARG A 544 43.33 -1.16 2.78
C ARG A 544 43.10 -0.76 4.22
N SER A 545 43.75 -1.42 5.18
CA SER A 545 43.69 -0.98 6.58
C SER A 545 44.98 -1.25 7.32
N GLU A 546 45.45 -0.24 8.05
CA GLU A 546 46.60 -0.34 8.97
C GLU A 546 46.27 -1.07 10.27
N VAL A 547 44.98 -1.09 10.65
CA VAL A 547 44.51 -1.64 11.93
C VAL A 547 43.27 -2.49 11.70
N LEU A 548 43.16 -3.57 12.47
CA LEU A 548 42.01 -4.46 12.53
C LEU A 548 41.43 -4.45 13.95
N GLY A 549 40.28 -3.82 14.12
CA GLY A 549 39.59 -3.71 15.41
C GLY A 549 38.16 -4.27 15.43
N GLY A 550 37.78 -5.06 14.43
CA GLY A 550 36.44 -5.67 14.36
C GLY A 550 36.34 -6.78 13.31
N ASN A 551 35.20 -7.47 13.30
CA ASN A 551 34.94 -8.55 12.36
C ASN A 551 34.63 -8.00 10.97
N TRP A 552 35.15 -8.66 9.94
CA TRP A 552 34.94 -8.27 8.55
C TRP A 552 34.24 -9.39 7.77
N GLU A 553 33.27 -8.99 6.97
CA GLU A 553 32.57 -9.83 6.02
C GLU A 553 32.69 -9.20 4.64
N VAL A 554 33.39 -9.88 3.73
CA VAL A 554 33.64 -9.39 2.38
C VAL A 554 33.12 -10.43 1.39
N TYR A 555 32.22 -10.00 0.51
CA TYR A 555 31.61 -10.86 -0.49
C TYR A 555 31.70 -10.25 -1.89
N SER A 556 32.21 -11.02 -2.85
CA SER A 556 32.22 -10.67 -4.27
C SER A 556 31.69 -11.83 -5.12
N ALA A 557 30.59 -11.59 -5.84
CA ALA A 557 30.07 -12.60 -6.76
C ALA A 557 30.89 -12.66 -8.07
N VAL A 558 31.33 -11.52 -8.59
CA VAL A 558 32.18 -11.40 -9.78
C VAL A 558 33.10 -10.18 -9.64
N GLY A 559 34.40 -10.41 -9.57
CA GLY A 559 35.43 -9.38 -9.46
C GLY A 559 36.44 -9.67 -8.37
N ASP A 560 37.66 -9.18 -8.56
CA ASP A 560 38.78 -9.51 -7.69
C ASP A 560 38.65 -8.82 -6.32
N ILE A 561 39.12 -9.50 -5.28
CA ILE A 561 39.20 -8.96 -3.93
C ILE A 561 40.68 -8.74 -3.61
N ASN A 562 41.06 -7.49 -3.36
CA ASN A 562 42.39 -7.11 -2.92
C ASN A 562 42.32 -6.61 -1.48
N LEU A 563 42.94 -7.34 -0.56
CA LEU A 563 43.03 -7.00 0.85
C LEU A 563 44.47 -6.63 1.18
N TYR A 564 44.67 -5.46 1.77
CA TYR A 564 45.96 -5.02 2.32
C TYR A 564 45.81 -4.95 3.84
N LEU A 565 46.38 -5.92 4.53
CA LEU A 565 46.23 -6.16 5.98
C LEU A 565 47.56 -5.93 6.70
N PRO A 566 47.56 -5.55 7.98
CA PRO A 566 48.80 -5.35 8.72
C PRO A 566 49.51 -6.68 8.98
N ALA A 567 50.84 -6.72 8.84
CA ALA A 567 51.64 -7.93 9.13
C ALA A 567 51.57 -8.38 10.59
N ALA A 568 51.34 -7.46 11.53
CA ALA A 568 51.11 -7.74 12.94
C ALA A 568 49.68 -7.32 13.31
N GLY A 569 48.88 -8.27 13.79
CA GLY A 569 47.49 -8.04 14.19
C GLY A 569 46.93 -9.24 14.95
N ASN A 570 45.66 -9.16 15.35
CA ASN A 570 44.95 -10.20 16.11
C ASN A 570 43.73 -10.67 15.33
N TYR A 571 43.92 -11.43 14.25
CA TYR A 571 42.83 -11.85 13.38
C TYR A 571 42.98 -13.26 12.84
N THR A 572 41.84 -13.91 12.64
CA THR A 572 41.71 -15.16 11.87
C THR A 572 41.14 -14.84 10.50
N LEU A 573 41.83 -15.24 9.44
CA LEU A 573 41.31 -15.12 8.08
C LEU A 573 40.73 -16.46 7.63
N ASN A 574 39.51 -16.44 7.13
CA ASN A 574 38.90 -17.53 6.38
C ASN A 574 38.44 -16.97 5.02
N GLY A 575 39.23 -17.25 3.98
CA GLY A 575 38.94 -16.83 2.62
C GLY A 575 38.62 -18.03 1.71
N SER A 576 37.70 -17.85 0.78
CA SER A 576 37.43 -18.83 -0.28
C SER A 576 37.32 -18.16 -1.64
N SER A 577 37.76 -18.89 -2.68
CA SER A 577 37.68 -18.46 -4.08
C SER A 577 37.04 -19.57 -4.93
N GLY A 578 35.94 -19.29 -5.61
CA GLY A 578 35.24 -20.26 -6.46
C GLY A 578 36.06 -20.70 -7.68
N TYR A 579 36.35 -19.75 -8.59
CA TYR A 579 37.06 -20.02 -9.84
C TYR A 579 38.47 -19.42 -9.90
N GLY A 580 38.70 -18.26 -9.28
CA GLY A 580 39.97 -17.54 -9.35
C GLY A 580 41.13 -18.16 -8.55
N ASN A 581 42.27 -17.46 -8.55
CA ASN A 581 43.46 -17.86 -7.79
C ASN A 581 43.52 -17.10 -6.46
N ILE A 582 44.15 -17.73 -5.46
CA ILE A 582 44.43 -17.10 -4.18
C ILE A 582 45.93 -16.84 -4.09
N SER A 583 46.32 -15.62 -3.74
CA SER A 583 47.70 -15.22 -3.46
C SER A 583 47.77 -14.60 -2.07
N THR A 584 48.78 -14.98 -1.29
CA THR A 584 49.05 -14.37 0.02
C THR A 584 50.52 -14.15 0.26
N ASP A 585 50.86 -12.98 0.78
CA ASP A 585 52.25 -12.60 1.10
C ASP A 585 52.48 -12.57 2.63
N ILE A 586 51.40 -12.71 3.42
CA ILE A 586 51.41 -12.66 4.88
C ILE A 586 51.83 -14.03 5.47
N ALA A 587 52.79 -14.00 6.39
CA ALA A 587 53.24 -15.18 7.13
C ALA A 587 52.14 -15.69 8.09
N GLY A 588 51.89 -17.01 8.09
CA GLY A 588 50.88 -17.65 8.94
C GLY A 588 49.56 -18.00 8.24
N LEU A 589 49.37 -17.51 7.01
CA LEU A 589 48.25 -17.92 6.15
C LEU A 589 48.66 -19.09 5.27
N VAL A 590 47.85 -20.15 5.27
CA VAL A 590 48.05 -21.37 4.47
C VAL A 590 46.98 -21.43 3.40
N ILE A 591 47.39 -21.63 2.15
CA ILE A 591 46.48 -21.87 1.03
C ILE A 591 46.30 -23.38 0.86
N ASP A 592 45.07 -23.86 1.01
CA ASP A 592 44.67 -25.23 0.64
C ASP A 592 43.66 -25.18 -0.51
N LYS A 593 44.16 -25.47 -1.72
CA LYS A 593 43.41 -25.47 -2.99
C LYS A 593 42.73 -24.12 -3.30
N LYS A 594 41.50 -23.96 -2.81
CA LYS A 594 40.58 -22.86 -3.11
C LYS A 594 40.14 -22.12 -1.84
N ASN A 595 40.78 -22.43 -0.72
CA ASN A 595 40.59 -21.75 0.54
C ASN A 595 41.94 -21.23 1.05
N VAL A 596 41.90 -20.11 1.75
CA VAL A 596 43.02 -19.59 2.56
C VAL A 596 42.55 -19.49 3.99
N SER A 597 43.34 -20.04 4.90
CA SER A 597 43.07 -19.93 6.33
C SER A 597 44.34 -19.74 7.12
N GLY A 598 44.23 -19.05 8.25
CA GLY A 598 45.32 -18.87 9.18
C GLY A 598 44.99 -17.87 10.27
N GLU A 599 45.84 -17.84 11.27
CA GLU A 599 45.71 -17.00 12.46
C GLU A 599 46.96 -16.15 12.59
N VAL A 600 46.75 -14.85 12.75
CA VAL A 600 47.80 -13.86 13.04
C VAL A 600 47.52 -13.33 14.45
N GLY A 601 48.52 -13.42 15.34
CA GLY A 601 48.42 -12.98 16.73
C GLY A 601 47.50 -13.85 17.60
N THR A 602 46.52 -13.22 18.27
CA THR A 602 45.58 -13.90 19.19
C THR A 602 44.30 -14.41 18.54
N GLY A 603 44.06 -14.11 17.26
CA GLY A 603 42.85 -14.53 16.54
C GLY A 603 41.54 -13.89 17.04
N GLU A 604 41.60 -12.73 17.69
CA GLU A 604 40.44 -12.07 18.30
C GLU A 604 39.36 -11.68 17.27
N PHE A 605 39.76 -11.14 16.11
CA PHE A 605 38.85 -10.68 15.07
C PHE A 605 38.73 -11.68 13.92
N LYS A 606 37.51 -11.86 13.39
CA LYS A 606 37.24 -12.79 12.29
C LYS A 606 37.10 -12.04 10.97
N LEU A 607 37.91 -12.44 9.99
CA LEU A 607 37.82 -12.00 8.60
C LEU A 607 37.26 -13.15 7.76
N ASN A 608 36.02 -12.99 7.30
CA ASN A 608 35.40 -13.91 6.36
C ASN A 608 35.36 -13.27 4.98
N VAL A 609 35.94 -13.96 4.00
CA VAL A 609 36.08 -13.45 2.64
C VAL A 609 35.59 -14.51 1.66
N GLU A 610 34.55 -14.20 0.90
CA GLU A 610 33.98 -15.09 -0.10
C GLU A 610 34.03 -14.41 -1.47
N GLY A 611 34.84 -14.95 -2.36
CA GLY A 611 34.98 -14.46 -3.72
C GLY A 611 34.75 -15.57 -4.73
N ASN A 612 34.29 -15.21 -5.92
CA ASN A 612 34.27 -16.16 -7.05
C ASN A 612 35.49 -15.99 -7.98
N SER A 613 36.11 -14.81 -7.98
CA SER A 613 37.28 -14.43 -8.78
C SER A 613 38.58 -14.50 -7.96
N SER A 614 39.61 -13.72 -8.29
CA SER A 614 40.90 -13.81 -7.59
C SER A 614 40.82 -13.14 -6.22
N LEU A 615 41.48 -13.76 -5.23
CA LEU A 615 41.61 -13.21 -3.89
C LEU A 615 43.10 -12.96 -3.63
N ASN A 616 43.47 -11.69 -3.49
CA ASN A 616 44.83 -11.27 -3.21
C ASN A 616 44.90 -10.69 -1.81
N VAL A 617 45.68 -11.31 -0.94
CA VAL A 617 45.91 -10.86 0.44
C VAL A 617 47.36 -10.42 0.56
N LYS A 618 47.58 -9.13 0.73
CA LYS A 618 48.91 -8.52 0.79
C LYS A 618 49.13 -7.86 2.14
N GLU A 619 50.40 -7.73 2.49
CA GLU A 619 50.82 -6.87 3.58
C GLU A 619 50.56 -5.40 3.21
N TYR A 620 50.06 -4.62 4.18
CA TYR A 620 49.79 -3.18 4.06
C TYR A 620 51.08 -2.36 3.88
#